data_AF-A0ABD3WNJ9-F1
#
_entry.id   AF-A0ABD3WNJ9-F1
#
_cell.length_a   1.000
_cell.length_b   1.000
_cell.length_c   1.000
_cell.angle_alpha   90.00
_cell.angle_beta   90.00
_cell.angle_gamma   90.00
#
_symmetry.space_group_name_H-M   'P 1'
#
loop_
_entity.id
_entity.type
_entity.pdbx_description
1 polymer ?
#
loop_
_entity_poly.entity_id
_entity_poly.type
_entity_poly.pdbx_seq_one_letter_code
_entity_poly.pdbx_strand_id
1 'polypeptide(L)'
;MEFLVGGKLKEDYNQAITFYTQAIDLDPTVAAYYGNRSFAYLRTECFGYALADANKALEIDPKYIKAYYRRASSYMALGKFKLALKDFETVTKVHPSDKDAKAKYTECNKIVKRIAFEKAIAVDDHKSVLDSIDIETMAIDDDYDGPKLEDGVVTLQFVKDLLKTFKEQKKLHRKYAYQILLRVREIFMKQPSLVDITIPDGKKFTVCGDIHGQYYDLLNIFELNGIPSESNPYLFNGDFVDRGSFSVECILVLFSFKVLYPDHFYMARGNHESATMNQMYGFEGEVKSKYPLTITFTAQMADLFTEVFNWLPLAHCINNKILVMHGGLFRDDNVTLDDIRKVDRHRQPPEEGVMCELLWSDPQPQCGRSQSKRGVGTQFGPDVTKRFLQKNKLDYIIRSHEVKNDGYEVSHDGNLIPVSNLWPMQVLSLDFSKYSRCKR
;
A
#
# COMPACT_ATOMS: atom_id res chain seq x y z
N MET A 1 -37.53 13.18 29.50
CA MET A 1 -37.63 13.46 28.06
C MET A 1 -37.05 12.26 27.34
N GLU A 2 -37.93 11.40 26.82
CA GLU A 2 -37.59 10.35 25.87
C GLU A 2 -36.96 10.98 24.63
N PHE A 3 -35.98 10.32 24.00
CA PHE A 3 -35.89 10.20 22.53
C PHE A 3 -34.92 9.07 22.14
N LEU A 4 -35.49 8.11 21.38
CA LEU A 4 -34.90 7.27 20.33
C LEU A 4 -34.02 6.06 20.70
N VAL A 5 -34.74 4.96 20.98
CA VAL A 5 -34.40 3.61 20.50
C VAL A 5 -34.40 3.63 18.97
N GLY A 6 -33.32 3.18 18.32
CA GLY A 6 -33.29 2.93 16.87
C GLY A 6 -32.37 3.82 16.04
N GLY A 7 -31.08 3.88 16.38
CA GLY A 7 -30.05 4.38 15.48
C GLY A 7 -28.82 3.49 15.59
N LYS A 8 -28.40 2.86 14.49
CA LYS A 8 -27.05 2.30 14.39
C LYS A 8 -26.10 3.47 14.66
N LEU A 9 -25.48 3.53 15.85
CA LEU A 9 -24.41 4.48 16.16
C LEU A 9 -23.39 4.35 15.03
N LYS A 10 -23.27 5.37 14.20
CA LYS A 10 -22.20 5.46 13.21
C LYS A 10 -20.92 5.46 14.03
N GLU A 11 -20.05 4.46 13.82
CA GLU A 11 -18.81 4.30 14.60
C GLU A 11 -17.85 5.45 14.25
N ASP A 12 -18.01 6.60 14.89
CA ASP A 12 -17.11 7.74 14.72
C ASP A 12 -15.90 7.60 15.65
N TYR A 13 -14.90 6.86 15.17
CA TYR A 13 -13.65 6.63 15.89
C TYR A 13 -12.82 7.91 16.06
N ASN A 14 -12.92 8.87 15.14
CA ASN A 14 -12.18 10.14 15.23
C ASN A 14 -12.74 11.00 16.37
N GLN A 15 -14.08 11.06 16.48
CA GLN A 15 -14.73 11.73 17.60
C GLN A 15 -14.43 11.01 18.94
N ALA A 16 -14.39 9.67 18.94
CA ALA A 16 -14.00 8.90 20.12
C ALA A 16 -12.55 9.21 20.56
N ILE A 17 -11.60 9.30 19.62
CA ILE A 17 -10.21 9.70 19.89
C ILE A 17 -10.17 11.08 20.55
N THR A 18 -10.96 12.03 20.04
CA THR A 18 -11.05 13.40 20.57
C THR A 18 -11.54 13.39 22.02
N PHE A 19 -12.64 12.70 22.31
CA PHE A 19 -13.19 12.63 23.67
C PHE A 19 -12.28 11.89 24.65
N TYR A 20 -11.64 10.79 24.24
CA TYR A 20 -10.66 10.13 25.11
C TYR A 20 -9.43 10.98 25.36
N THR A 21 -9.03 11.81 24.41
CA THR A 21 -7.93 12.77 24.61
C THR A 21 -8.31 13.79 25.67
N GLN A 22 -9.49 14.40 25.58
CA GLN A 22 -10.00 15.30 26.61
C GLN A 22 -10.11 14.63 27.98
N ALA A 23 -10.56 13.36 28.03
CA ALA A 23 -10.62 12.61 29.29
C ALA A 23 -9.24 12.35 29.90
N ILE A 24 -8.23 12.06 29.08
CA ILE A 24 -6.84 11.87 29.50
C ILE A 24 -6.21 13.19 29.97
N ASP A 25 -6.53 14.30 29.32
CA ASP A 25 -6.04 15.63 29.72
C ASP A 25 -6.58 16.02 31.11
N LEU A 26 -7.80 15.57 31.45
CA LEU A 26 -8.41 15.77 32.78
C LEU A 26 -7.89 14.78 33.83
N ASP A 27 -7.74 13.50 33.48
CA ASP A 27 -7.18 12.48 34.36
C ASP A 27 -6.29 11.48 33.57
N PRO A 28 -4.96 11.65 33.62
CA PRO A 28 -4.02 10.80 32.90
C PRO A 28 -3.69 9.49 33.65
N THR A 29 -4.38 9.18 34.76
CA THR A 29 -4.08 8.01 35.61
C THR A 29 -5.04 6.84 35.39
N VAL A 30 -5.99 6.95 34.46
CA VAL A 30 -6.98 5.92 34.19
C VAL A 30 -6.56 5.06 32.99
N ALA A 31 -6.09 3.83 33.25
CA ALA A 31 -5.65 2.88 32.22
C ALA A 31 -6.70 2.61 31.14
N ALA A 32 -7.98 2.60 31.50
CA ALA A 32 -9.09 2.35 30.58
C ALA A 32 -9.22 3.42 29.49
N TYR A 33 -8.85 4.68 29.75
CA TYR A 33 -8.93 5.75 28.75
C TYR A 33 -7.92 5.50 27.62
N TYR A 34 -6.67 5.22 27.98
CA TYR A 34 -5.64 4.82 27.02
C TYR A 34 -6.01 3.52 26.30
N GLY A 35 -6.51 2.51 27.01
CA GLY A 35 -6.94 1.26 26.41
C GLY A 35 -8.04 1.40 25.35
N ASN A 36 -9.01 2.28 25.61
CA ASN A 36 -10.10 2.54 24.67
C ASN A 36 -9.66 3.46 23.52
N ARG A 37 -8.81 4.46 23.78
CA ARG A 37 -8.24 5.30 22.71
C ARG A 37 -7.30 4.49 21.80
N SER A 38 -6.52 3.58 22.36
CA SER A 38 -5.75 2.58 21.61
C SER A 38 -6.62 1.74 20.68
N PHE A 39 -7.81 1.32 21.15
CA PHE A 39 -8.76 0.63 20.30
C PHE A 39 -9.29 1.50 19.16
N ALA A 40 -9.63 2.76 19.43
CA ALA A 40 -10.07 3.69 18.40
C ALA A 40 -8.94 3.95 17.37
N TYR A 41 -7.69 4.05 17.81
CA TYR A 41 -6.52 4.13 16.94
C TYR A 41 -6.31 2.86 16.09
N LEU A 42 -6.55 1.66 16.62
CA LEU A 42 -6.53 0.42 15.82
C LEU A 42 -7.57 0.45 14.69
N ARG A 43 -8.76 1.00 14.97
CA ARG A 43 -9.86 1.09 14.00
C ARG A 43 -9.67 2.18 12.95
N THR A 44 -8.76 3.12 13.21
CA THR A 44 -8.33 4.20 12.30
C THR A 44 -6.89 3.99 11.81
N GLU A 45 -6.34 2.80 12.01
CA GLU A 45 -5.04 2.35 11.50
C GLU A 45 -3.84 3.19 11.96
N CYS A 46 -4.01 3.91 13.05
CA CYS A 46 -2.95 4.62 13.76
C CYS A 46 -2.23 3.66 14.70
N PHE A 47 -1.63 2.59 14.15
CA PHE A 47 -1.07 1.47 14.92
C PHE A 47 0.06 1.88 15.87
N GLY A 48 0.82 2.92 15.53
CA GLY A 48 1.86 3.48 16.39
C GLY A 48 1.28 4.14 17.64
N TYR A 49 0.24 4.96 17.46
CA TYR A 49 -0.48 5.57 18.59
C TYR A 49 -1.24 4.53 19.40
N ALA A 50 -1.84 3.54 18.74
CA ALA A 50 -2.47 2.42 19.42
C ALA A 50 -1.49 1.66 20.32
N LEU A 51 -0.29 1.38 19.81
CA LEU A 51 0.79 0.74 20.57
C LEU A 51 1.24 1.60 21.76
N ALA A 52 1.44 2.90 21.54
CA ALA A 52 1.85 3.83 22.60
C ALA A 52 0.82 3.90 23.74
N ASP A 53 -0.47 4.06 23.40
CA ASP A 53 -1.55 4.08 24.38
C ASP A 53 -1.72 2.73 25.09
N ALA A 54 -1.58 1.60 24.39
CA ALA A 54 -1.66 0.30 25.02
C ALA A 54 -0.50 0.06 26.00
N ASN A 55 0.71 0.54 25.67
CA ASN A 55 1.84 0.56 26.60
C ASN A 55 1.54 1.43 27.81
N LYS A 56 1.02 2.65 27.60
CA LYS A 56 0.69 3.56 28.69
C LYS A 56 -0.37 3.00 29.64
N ALA A 57 -1.39 2.35 29.08
CA ALA A 57 -2.40 1.65 29.87
C ALA A 57 -1.79 0.57 30.78
N LEU A 58 -0.78 -0.16 30.30
CA LEU A 58 -0.08 -1.19 31.08
C LEU A 58 0.96 -0.65 32.06
N GLU A 59 1.53 0.53 31.79
CA GLU A 59 2.33 1.25 32.78
C GLU A 59 1.48 1.68 33.99
N ILE A 60 0.24 2.09 33.75
CA ILE A 60 -0.71 2.52 34.78
C ILE A 60 -1.30 1.31 35.51
N ASP A 61 -1.81 0.31 34.78
CA ASP A 61 -2.37 -0.93 35.34
C ASP A 61 -1.84 -2.16 34.59
N PRO A 62 -0.80 -2.82 35.13
CA PRO A 62 -0.26 -4.06 34.58
C PRO A 62 -1.24 -5.24 34.54
N LYS A 63 -2.40 -5.16 35.22
CA LYS A 63 -3.43 -6.22 35.22
C LYS A 63 -4.53 -5.96 34.20
N TYR A 64 -4.48 -4.85 33.47
CA TYR A 64 -5.51 -4.48 32.51
C TYR A 64 -5.42 -5.31 31.21
N ILE A 65 -6.04 -6.48 31.21
CA ILE A 65 -5.96 -7.50 30.13
C ILE A 65 -6.34 -6.96 28.75
N LYS A 66 -7.30 -6.03 28.67
CA LYS A 66 -7.68 -5.41 27.40
C LYS A 66 -6.51 -4.69 26.74
N ALA A 67 -5.60 -4.06 27.50
CA ALA A 67 -4.43 -3.40 26.92
C ALA A 67 -3.41 -4.39 26.35
N TYR A 68 -3.21 -5.57 26.95
CA TYR A 68 -2.41 -6.63 26.31
C TYR A 68 -3.00 -7.03 24.96
N TYR A 69 -4.31 -7.21 24.89
CA TYR A 69 -4.97 -7.53 23.62
C TYR A 69 -4.83 -6.40 22.58
N ARG A 70 -4.99 -5.12 22.98
CA ARG A 70 -4.79 -3.97 22.08
C ARG A 70 -3.34 -3.86 21.62
N ARG A 71 -2.39 -4.08 22.52
CA ARG A 71 -0.96 -4.08 22.22
C ARG A 71 -0.56 -5.21 21.27
N ALA A 72 -1.06 -6.42 21.52
CA ALA A 72 -0.88 -7.56 20.63
C ALA A 72 -1.42 -7.29 19.22
N SER A 73 -2.62 -6.71 19.14
CA SER A 73 -3.24 -6.32 17.86
C SER A 73 -2.43 -5.25 17.13
N SER A 74 -1.87 -4.29 17.87
CA SER A 74 -0.98 -3.25 17.30
C SER A 74 0.33 -3.87 16.80
N TYR A 75 0.94 -4.77 17.56
CA TYR A 75 2.13 -5.51 17.13
C TYR A 75 1.86 -6.37 15.89
N MET A 76 0.71 -7.03 15.78
CA MET A 76 0.32 -7.77 14.57
C MET A 76 0.29 -6.87 13.35
N ALA A 77 -0.39 -5.72 13.44
CA ALA A 77 -0.50 -4.77 12.33
C ALA A 77 0.86 -4.19 11.92
N LEU A 78 1.80 -4.09 12.87
CA LEU A 78 3.17 -3.63 12.66
C LEU A 78 4.15 -4.76 12.24
N GLY A 79 3.68 -5.99 11.99
CA GLY A 79 4.54 -7.13 11.66
C GLY A 79 5.42 -7.65 12.81
N LYS A 80 5.22 -7.16 14.03
CA LYS A 80 5.98 -7.53 15.24
C LYS A 80 5.45 -8.81 15.88
N PHE A 81 5.36 -9.88 15.09
CA PHE A 81 4.62 -11.10 15.44
C PHE A 81 5.09 -11.80 16.72
N LYS A 82 6.40 -11.81 17.01
CA LYS A 82 6.92 -12.41 18.25
C LYS A 82 6.44 -11.67 19.50
N LEU A 83 6.38 -10.34 19.46
CA LEU A 83 5.87 -9.52 20.55
C LEU A 83 4.36 -9.68 20.69
N ALA A 84 3.64 -9.71 19.56
CA ALA A 84 2.20 -9.98 19.54
C ALA A 84 1.86 -11.33 20.17
N LEU A 85 2.61 -12.38 19.82
CA LEU A 85 2.38 -13.73 20.32
C LEU A 85 2.47 -13.81 21.85
N LYS A 86 3.47 -13.13 22.44
CA LYS A 86 3.65 -13.05 23.89
C LYS A 86 2.46 -12.39 24.60
N ASP A 87 1.96 -11.30 24.04
CA ASP A 87 0.79 -10.60 24.62
C ASP A 87 -0.50 -11.41 24.43
N PHE A 88 -0.72 -12.04 23.27
CA PHE A 88 -1.87 -12.95 23.08
C PHE A 88 -1.80 -14.17 23.98
N GLU A 89 -0.61 -14.73 24.22
CA GLU A 89 -0.42 -15.81 25.19
C GLU A 89 -0.88 -15.38 26.59
N THR A 90 -0.53 -14.16 27.00
CA THR A 90 -0.97 -13.59 28.28
C THR A 90 -2.50 -13.48 28.34
N VAL A 91 -3.14 -12.97 27.29
CA VAL A 91 -4.62 -12.85 27.23
C VAL A 91 -5.30 -14.22 27.30
N THR A 92 -4.83 -15.20 26.50
CA THR A 92 -5.42 -16.54 26.44
C THR A 92 -5.23 -17.35 27.72
N LYS A 93 -4.16 -17.10 28.49
CA LYS A 93 -3.96 -17.68 29.83
C LYS A 93 -4.99 -17.17 30.84
N VAL A 94 -5.32 -15.88 30.78
CA VAL A 94 -6.28 -15.26 31.73
C VAL A 94 -7.74 -15.50 31.32
N HIS A 95 -8.02 -15.48 30.02
CA HIS A 95 -9.37 -15.72 29.46
C HIS A 95 -9.38 -16.91 28.49
N PRO A 96 -9.26 -18.15 28.99
CA PRO A 96 -9.18 -19.34 28.14
C PRO A 96 -10.49 -19.64 27.40
N SER A 97 -11.63 -19.06 27.78
CA SER A 97 -12.90 -19.21 27.06
C SER A 97 -13.09 -18.19 25.92
N ASP A 98 -12.22 -17.18 25.81
CA ASP A 98 -12.30 -16.18 24.75
C ASP A 98 -11.90 -16.79 23.40
N LYS A 99 -12.91 -16.99 22.55
CA LYS A 99 -12.75 -17.62 21.23
C LYS A 99 -11.92 -16.74 20.28
N ASP A 100 -12.09 -15.42 20.35
CA ASP A 100 -11.40 -14.49 19.47
C ASP A 100 -9.91 -14.40 19.85
N ALA A 101 -9.61 -14.26 21.15
CA ALA A 101 -8.22 -14.25 21.62
C ALA A 101 -7.48 -15.55 21.24
N LYS A 102 -8.15 -16.71 21.35
CA LYS A 102 -7.61 -18.01 20.92
C LYS A 102 -7.36 -18.09 19.42
N ALA A 103 -8.30 -17.59 18.61
CA ALA A 103 -8.14 -17.55 17.16
C ALA A 103 -6.92 -16.69 16.78
N LYS A 104 -6.81 -15.50 17.36
CA LYS A 104 -5.68 -14.58 17.10
C LYS A 104 -4.34 -15.12 17.58
N TYR A 105 -4.29 -15.78 18.75
CA TYR A 105 -3.08 -16.46 19.22
C TYR A 105 -2.65 -17.56 18.24
N THR A 106 -3.60 -18.41 17.82
CA THR A 106 -3.33 -19.52 16.90
C THR A 106 -2.80 -19.00 15.57
N GLU A 107 -3.41 -17.94 15.04
CA GLU A 107 -2.99 -17.32 13.80
C GLU A 107 -1.59 -16.70 13.93
N CYS A 108 -1.36 -15.88 14.96
CA CYS A 108 -0.06 -15.30 15.24
C CYS A 108 1.05 -16.37 15.37
N ASN A 109 0.76 -17.48 16.06
CA ASN A 109 1.69 -18.59 16.22
C ASN A 109 2.04 -19.27 14.88
N LYS A 110 1.06 -19.43 13.98
CA LYS A 110 1.32 -19.95 12.63
C LYS A 110 2.26 -19.03 11.86
N ILE A 111 2.02 -17.72 11.91
CA ILE A 111 2.87 -16.72 11.24
C ILE A 111 4.30 -16.78 11.79
N VAL A 112 4.47 -16.76 13.11
CA VAL A 112 5.81 -16.84 13.75
C VAL A 112 6.54 -18.12 13.35
N LYS A 113 5.86 -19.26 13.33
CA LYS A 113 6.44 -20.54 12.88
C LYS A 113 6.81 -20.52 11.41
N ARG A 114 5.96 -19.94 10.56
CA ARG A 114 6.23 -19.79 9.12
C ARG A 114 7.48 -18.96 8.87
N ILE A 115 7.59 -17.78 9.49
CA ILE A 115 8.76 -16.90 9.38
C ILE A 115 10.03 -17.59 9.90
N ALA A 116 9.93 -18.31 11.02
CA ALA A 116 11.07 -19.06 11.55
C ALA A 116 11.52 -20.18 10.62
N PHE A 117 10.58 -20.87 9.97
CA PHE A 117 10.85 -21.90 8.98
C PHE A 117 11.49 -21.30 7.72
N GLU A 118 10.89 -20.26 7.13
CA GLU A 118 11.41 -19.52 5.98
C GLU A 118 12.84 -19.04 6.22
N LYS A 119 13.11 -18.46 7.40
CA LYS A 119 14.46 -18.04 7.78
C LYS A 119 15.46 -19.21 7.91
N ALA A 120 14.99 -20.38 8.32
CA ALA A 120 15.84 -21.57 8.47
C ALA A 120 16.16 -22.23 7.12
N ILE A 121 15.30 -22.07 6.11
CA ILE A 121 15.49 -22.61 4.76
C ILE A 121 16.03 -21.58 3.76
N ALA A 122 16.16 -20.31 4.16
CA ALA A 122 16.72 -19.26 3.32
C ALA A 122 18.18 -19.60 3.00
N VAL A 123 18.40 -20.09 1.78
CA VAL A 123 19.73 -20.28 1.19
C VAL A 123 20.12 -18.94 0.55
N ASP A 124 21.37 -18.51 0.69
CA ASP A 124 21.88 -17.22 0.18
C ASP A 124 21.80 -17.05 -1.36
N ASP A 125 21.28 -18.06 -2.06
CA ASP A 125 21.06 -18.02 -3.51
C ASP A 125 19.62 -17.53 -3.77
N HIS A 126 19.47 -16.26 -4.14
CA HIS A 126 18.23 -15.68 -4.64
C HIS A 126 17.86 -16.30 -6.00
N LYS A 127 17.57 -17.60 -6.04
CA LYS A 127 16.95 -18.21 -7.22
C LYS A 127 15.55 -17.67 -7.34
N SER A 128 15.26 -17.10 -8.50
CA SER A 128 13.95 -16.56 -8.77
C SER A 128 12.93 -17.70 -8.67
N VAL A 129 11.74 -17.40 -8.13
CA VAL A 129 10.59 -18.32 -8.15
C VAL A 129 10.37 -18.88 -9.57
N LEU A 130 10.72 -18.03 -10.52
CA LEU A 130 10.56 -18.13 -11.93
C LEU A 130 11.51 -19.17 -12.58
N ASP A 131 12.67 -19.43 -11.98
CA ASP A 131 13.62 -20.48 -12.44
C ASP A 131 13.05 -21.90 -12.28
N SER A 132 11.98 -22.04 -11.49
CA SER A 132 11.28 -23.30 -11.24
C SER A 132 10.00 -23.50 -12.06
N ILE A 133 9.63 -22.53 -12.90
CA ILE A 133 8.36 -22.54 -13.63
C ILE A 133 8.62 -22.67 -15.13
N ASP A 134 8.18 -23.79 -15.72
CA ASP A 134 8.10 -23.95 -17.17
C ASP A 134 6.71 -23.50 -17.66
N ILE A 135 6.64 -22.29 -18.21
CA ILE A 135 5.40 -21.67 -18.68
C ILE A 135 4.98 -22.23 -20.05
N GLU A 136 5.93 -22.65 -20.88
CA GLU A 136 5.66 -23.11 -22.24
C GLU A 136 4.83 -24.40 -22.22
N THR A 137 5.15 -25.30 -21.29
CA THR A 137 4.44 -26.57 -21.10
C THR A 137 3.11 -26.47 -20.35
N MET A 138 2.71 -25.27 -19.89
CA MET A 138 1.39 -25.10 -19.27
C MET A 138 0.28 -25.33 -20.29
N ALA A 139 -0.50 -26.39 -20.07
CA ALA A 139 -1.74 -26.66 -20.79
C ALA A 139 -2.78 -25.58 -20.46
N ILE A 140 -3.59 -25.26 -21.47
CA ILE A 140 -4.76 -24.41 -21.32
C ILE A 140 -5.97 -25.35 -21.42
N ASP A 141 -6.90 -25.21 -20.48
CA ASP A 141 -8.12 -26.04 -20.48
C ASP A 141 -8.93 -25.80 -21.77
N ASP A 142 -9.45 -26.87 -22.39
CA ASP A 142 -10.17 -26.80 -23.67
C ASP A 142 -11.43 -25.92 -23.60
N ASP A 143 -12.03 -25.80 -22.41
CA ASP A 143 -13.20 -24.98 -22.10
C ASP A 143 -12.86 -23.52 -21.74
N TYR A 144 -11.58 -23.14 -21.73
CA TYR A 144 -11.18 -21.76 -21.43
C TYR A 144 -11.59 -20.79 -22.56
N ASP A 145 -12.59 -19.96 -22.25
CA ASP A 145 -13.20 -18.96 -23.13
C ASP A 145 -12.70 -17.52 -22.89
N GLY A 146 -11.72 -17.34 -21.99
CA GLY A 146 -11.16 -16.04 -21.64
C GLY A 146 -10.11 -15.53 -22.62
N PRO A 147 -9.55 -14.33 -22.37
CA PRO A 147 -8.56 -13.70 -23.23
C PRO A 147 -7.27 -14.53 -23.29
N LYS A 148 -6.64 -14.55 -24.47
CA LYS A 148 -5.44 -15.33 -24.77
C LYS A 148 -4.35 -14.42 -25.29
N LEU A 149 -3.12 -14.62 -24.82
CA LEU A 149 -1.95 -13.95 -25.39
C LEU A 149 -1.47 -14.73 -26.62
N GLU A 150 -1.45 -14.07 -27.78
CA GLU A 150 -0.89 -14.61 -29.01
C GLU A 150 0.62 -14.34 -29.04
N ASP A 151 1.44 -15.39 -29.19
CA ASP A 151 2.91 -15.33 -29.07
C ASP A 151 3.38 -14.63 -27.78
N GLY A 152 2.57 -14.78 -26.74
CA GLY A 152 2.70 -14.12 -25.46
C GLY A 152 2.43 -12.61 -25.50
N VAL A 153 2.33 -11.94 -26.65
CA VAL A 153 2.25 -10.47 -26.81
C VAL A 153 1.00 -9.89 -26.14
N VAL A 154 1.19 -8.86 -25.30
CA VAL A 154 0.07 -8.09 -24.74
C VAL A 154 -0.35 -7.04 -25.76
N THR A 155 -1.57 -7.14 -26.27
CA THR A 155 -2.15 -6.19 -27.23
C THR A 155 -3.26 -5.36 -26.58
N LEU A 156 -3.61 -4.22 -27.17
CA LEU A 156 -4.75 -3.43 -26.69
C LEU A 156 -6.07 -4.23 -26.69
N GLN A 157 -6.26 -5.10 -27.69
CA GLN A 157 -7.44 -5.96 -27.75
C GLN A 157 -7.47 -6.96 -26.58
N PHE A 158 -6.34 -7.61 -26.29
CA PHE A 158 -6.21 -8.48 -25.11
C PHE A 158 -6.56 -7.75 -23.81
N VAL A 159 -6.05 -6.52 -23.62
CA VAL A 159 -6.36 -5.75 -22.39
C VAL A 159 -7.84 -5.36 -22.32
N LYS A 160 -8.47 -5.00 -23.45
CA LYS A 160 -9.93 -4.74 -23.50
C LYS A 160 -10.75 -5.97 -23.15
N ASP A 161 -10.36 -7.14 -23.66
CA ASP A 161 -11.02 -8.40 -23.36
C ASP A 161 -10.80 -8.79 -21.89
N LEU A 162 -9.60 -8.57 -21.35
CA LEU A 162 -9.29 -8.74 -19.93
C LEU A 162 -10.17 -7.86 -19.03
N LEU A 163 -10.33 -6.58 -19.37
CA LEU A 163 -11.20 -5.66 -18.64
C LEU A 163 -12.65 -6.19 -18.61
N LYS A 164 -13.14 -6.71 -19.73
CA LYS A 164 -14.48 -7.29 -19.83
C LYS A 164 -14.60 -8.58 -19.01
N THR A 165 -13.67 -9.51 -19.16
CA THR A 165 -13.63 -10.79 -18.43
C THR A 165 -13.66 -10.56 -16.92
N PHE A 166 -12.86 -9.63 -16.41
CA PHE A 166 -12.86 -9.30 -14.98
C PHE A 166 -14.11 -8.55 -14.54
N LYS A 167 -14.74 -7.72 -15.40
CA LYS A 167 -16.03 -7.10 -15.08
C LYS A 167 -17.13 -8.15 -14.88
N GLU A 168 -17.06 -9.24 -15.65
CA GLU A 168 -17.92 -10.42 -15.56
C GLU A 168 -17.48 -11.41 -14.46
N GLN A 169 -16.49 -11.05 -13.63
CA GLN A 169 -15.95 -11.88 -12.54
C GLN A 169 -15.39 -13.24 -12.99
N LYS A 170 -14.99 -13.34 -14.26
CA LYS A 170 -14.21 -14.48 -14.77
C LYS A 170 -12.73 -14.25 -14.47
N LYS A 171 -11.91 -15.31 -14.61
CA LYS A 171 -10.47 -15.28 -14.32
C LYS A 171 -9.63 -15.34 -15.59
N LEU A 172 -8.46 -14.70 -15.56
CA LEU A 172 -7.42 -14.90 -16.56
C LEU A 172 -6.74 -16.25 -16.31
N HIS A 173 -6.52 -17.04 -17.36
CA HIS A 173 -5.80 -18.31 -17.23
C HIS A 173 -4.39 -18.11 -16.64
N ARG A 174 -3.95 -19.03 -15.78
CA ARG A 174 -2.67 -18.94 -15.04
C ARG A 174 -1.46 -18.73 -15.95
N LYS A 175 -1.44 -19.38 -17.13
CA LYS A 175 -0.36 -19.27 -18.12
C LYS A 175 -0.13 -17.80 -18.51
N TYR A 176 -1.20 -17.09 -18.84
CA TYR A 176 -1.14 -15.70 -19.27
C TYR A 176 -0.81 -14.76 -18.11
N ALA A 177 -1.30 -15.05 -16.90
CA ALA A 177 -0.91 -14.31 -15.70
C ALA A 177 0.61 -14.41 -15.44
N TYR A 178 1.19 -15.62 -15.53
CA TYR A 178 2.64 -15.80 -15.42
C TYR A 178 3.42 -15.05 -16.51
N GLN A 179 2.95 -15.09 -17.77
CA GLN A 179 3.58 -14.35 -18.87
C GLN A 179 3.57 -12.83 -18.66
N ILE A 180 2.47 -12.27 -18.13
CA ILE A 180 2.40 -10.83 -17.80
C ILE A 180 3.37 -10.47 -16.68
N LEU A 181 3.40 -11.27 -15.60
CA LEU A 181 4.28 -11.03 -14.45
C LEU A 181 5.76 -11.10 -14.84
N LEU A 182 6.10 -12.03 -15.72
CA LEU A 182 7.44 -12.15 -16.27
C LEU A 182 7.91 -10.88 -16.98
N ARG A 183 7.10 -10.41 -17.91
CA ARG A 183 7.45 -9.27 -18.76
C ARG A 183 7.49 -7.98 -17.97
N VAL A 184 6.53 -7.79 -17.07
CA VAL A 184 6.51 -6.58 -16.25
C VAL A 184 7.70 -6.54 -15.29
N ARG A 185 8.14 -7.70 -14.76
CA ARG A 185 9.38 -7.81 -13.98
C ARG A 185 10.59 -7.34 -14.78
N GLU A 186 10.76 -7.85 -16.00
CA GLU A 186 11.88 -7.46 -16.87
C GLU A 186 11.90 -5.96 -17.18
N ILE A 187 10.72 -5.34 -17.33
CA ILE A 187 10.60 -3.89 -17.50
C ILE A 187 11.06 -3.17 -16.22
N PHE A 188 10.52 -3.56 -15.06
CA PHE A 188 10.87 -2.90 -13.79
C PHE A 188 12.34 -3.08 -13.40
N MET A 189 12.95 -4.23 -13.68
CA MET A 189 14.39 -4.48 -13.44
C MET A 189 15.30 -3.48 -14.16
N LYS A 190 14.89 -2.99 -15.34
CA LYS A 190 15.65 -2.03 -16.14
C LYS A 190 15.43 -0.58 -15.68
N GLN A 191 14.42 -0.32 -14.84
CA GLN A 191 14.11 1.02 -14.36
C GLN A 191 14.93 1.37 -13.10
N PRO A 192 15.32 2.64 -12.91
CA PRO A 192 15.90 3.12 -11.66
C PRO A 192 14.85 3.18 -10.53
N SER A 193 15.32 3.35 -9.29
CA SER A 193 14.43 3.49 -8.13
C SER A 193 13.66 4.81 -8.11
N LEU A 194 14.20 5.86 -8.75
CA LEU A 194 13.50 7.10 -9.10
C LEU A 194 13.48 7.23 -10.62
N VAL A 195 12.28 7.18 -11.21
CA VAL A 195 12.09 7.28 -12.67
C VAL A 195 11.83 8.73 -13.06
N ASP A 196 12.67 9.27 -13.95
CA ASP A 196 12.47 10.61 -14.50
C ASP A 196 11.50 10.56 -15.69
N ILE A 197 10.44 11.38 -15.67
CA ILE A 197 9.40 11.45 -16.69
C ILE A 197 9.44 12.83 -17.34
N THR A 198 9.53 12.86 -18.68
CA THR A 198 9.42 14.11 -19.45
C THR A 198 8.07 14.17 -20.14
N ILE A 199 7.28 15.21 -19.85
CA ILE A 199 5.97 15.46 -20.44
C ILE A 199 6.08 16.72 -21.31
N PRO A 200 5.81 16.62 -22.62
CA PRO A 200 5.83 17.79 -23.50
C PRO A 200 4.78 18.84 -23.09
N ASP A 201 5.07 20.11 -23.40
CA ASP A 201 4.17 21.22 -23.11
C ASP A 201 2.78 21.00 -23.73
N GLY A 202 1.74 21.33 -22.95
CA GLY A 202 0.34 21.20 -23.36
C GLY A 202 -0.17 19.76 -23.50
N LYS A 203 0.63 18.75 -23.10
CA LYS A 203 0.16 17.36 -23.00
C LYS A 203 -0.41 17.09 -21.61
N LYS A 204 -1.47 16.29 -21.61
CA LYS A 204 -2.13 15.80 -20.40
C LYS A 204 -1.28 14.69 -19.79
N PHE A 205 -1.23 14.65 -18.46
CA PHE A 205 -0.71 13.51 -17.72
C PHE A 205 -1.57 13.25 -16.49
N THR A 206 -1.82 11.98 -16.21
CA THR A 206 -2.73 11.59 -15.15
C THR A 206 -1.98 10.95 -13.99
N VAL A 207 -2.22 11.39 -12.76
CA VAL A 207 -1.74 10.73 -11.54
C VAL A 207 -2.94 10.20 -10.75
N CYS A 208 -2.89 8.91 -10.43
CA CYS A 208 -3.84 8.22 -9.56
C CYS A 208 -3.14 7.82 -8.26
N GLY A 209 -3.84 7.93 -7.14
CA GLY A 209 -3.44 7.36 -5.84
C GLY A 209 -3.97 5.94 -5.66
N ASP A 210 -4.26 5.61 -4.39
CA ASP A 210 -4.56 4.25 -3.92
C ASP A 210 -5.83 3.67 -4.57
N ILE A 211 -5.75 2.43 -5.04
CA ILE A 211 -6.87 1.69 -5.66
C ILE A 211 -7.38 0.57 -4.75
N HIS A 212 -6.50 -0.07 -3.96
CA HIS A 212 -6.84 -1.12 -2.98
C HIS A 212 -7.85 -2.16 -3.48
N GLY A 213 -7.59 -2.76 -4.63
CA GLY A 213 -8.44 -3.83 -5.17
C GLY A 213 -9.87 -3.42 -5.49
N GLN A 214 -10.15 -2.12 -5.68
CA GLN A 214 -11.45 -1.60 -6.10
C GLN A 214 -11.58 -1.61 -7.63
N TYR A 215 -11.71 -2.81 -8.20
CA TYR A 215 -11.67 -3.00 -9.66
C TYR A 215 -12.73 -2.23 -10.44
N TYR A 216 -13.96 -2.16 -9.94
CA TYR A 216 -15.03 -1.43 -10.62
C TYR A 216 -14.82 0.09 -10.58
N ASP A 217 -14.12 0.59 -9.56
CA ASP A 217 -13.71 1.99 -9.49
C ASP A 217 -12.54 2.25 -10.47
N LEU A 218 -11.60 1.31 -10.62
CA LEU A 218 -10.58 1.37 -11.67
C LEU A 218 -11.21 1.44 -13.08
N LEU A 219 -12.26 0.65 -13.36
CA LEU A 219 -13.01 0.75 -14.61
C LEU A 219 -13.63 2.14 -14.80
N ASN A 220 -14.21 2.70 -13.74
CA ASN A 220 -14.81 4.03 -13.79
C ASN A 220 -13.76 5.13 -14.04
N ILE A 221 -12.54 5.01 -13.48
CA ILE A 221 -11.41 5.90 -13.82
C ILE A 221 -11.17 5.90 -15.33
N PHE A 222 -11.11 4.73 -15.96
CA PHE A 222 -10.87 4.61 -17.39
C PHE A 222 -12.06 5.06 -18.25
N GLU A 223 -13.29 4.90 -17.77
CA GLU A 223 -14.49 5.39 -18.44
C GLU A 223 -14.54 6.93 -18.45
N LEU A 224 -14.22 7.56 -17.32
CA LEU A 224 -14.25 9.02 -17.16
C LEU A 224 -13.04 9.72 -17.82
N ASN A 225 -11.85 9.14 -17.70
CA ASN A 225 -10.59 9.80 -18.08
C ASN A 225 -9.94 9.19 -19.33
N GLY A 226 -10.57 8.17 -19.93
CA GLY A 226 -10.07 7.40 -21.06
C GLY A 226 -9.08 6.32 -20.63
N ILE A 227 -9.02 5.20 -21.36
CA ILE A 227 -8.03 4.15 -21.11
C ILE A 227 -6.59 4.67 -21.32
N PRO A 228 -5.59 4.04 -20.70
CA PRO A 228 -4.19 4.34 -20.96
C PRO A 228 -3.81 4.17 -22.43
N SER A 229 -2.98 5.08 -22.91
CA SER A 229 -2.37 5.07 -24.24
C SER A 229 -1.15 5.98 -24.26
N GLU A 230 -0.39 5.99 -25.36
CA GLU A 230 0.69 6.96 -25.57
C GLU A 230 0.21 8.42 -25.49
N SER A 231 -1.03 8.69 -25.90
CA SER A 231 -1.64 10.03 -25.86
C SER A 231 -2.38 10.34 -24.56
N ASN A 232 -2.55 9.36 -23.67
CA ASN A 232 -3.22 9.49 -22.38
C ASN A 232 -2.43 8.73 -21.30
N PRO A 233 -1.24 9.25 -20.91
CA PRO A 233 -0.37 8.57 -19.96
C PRO A 233 -0.89 8.65 -18.52
N TYR A 234 -0.54 7.61 -17.74
CA TYR A 234 -0.93 7.44 -16.34
C TYR A 234 0.26 7.12 -15.45
N LEU A 235 0.23 7.62 -14.22
CA LEU A 235 1.02 7.15 -13.09
C LEU A 235 0.09 6.70 -11.96
N PHE A 236 0.14 5.42 -11.60
CA PHE A 236 -0.53 4.92 -10.39
C PHE A 236 0.47 4.88 -9.23
N ASN A 237 0.17 5.61 -8.16
CA ASN A 237 1.10 5.92 -7.08
C ASN A 237 0.96 4.98 -5.87
N GLY A 238 1.17 3.68 -6.11
CA GLY A 238 1.15 2.63 -5.09
C GLY A 238 -0.23 2.20 -4.63
N ASP A 239 -0.25 1.17 -3.78
CA ASP A 239 -1.42 0.63 -3.09
C ASP A 239 -2.52 0.20 -4.06
N PHE A 240 -2.14 -0.71 -4.95
CA PHE A 240 -3.02 -1.30 -5.97
C PHE A 240 -3.90 -2.41 -5.40
N VAL A 241 -3.37 -3.10 -4.38
CA VAL A 241 -3.91 -4.34 -3.81
C VAL A 241 -4.27 -4.17 -2.33
N ASP A 242 -4.75 -5.26 -1.72
CA ASP A 242 -5.24 -5.36 -0.35
C ASP A 242 -6.52 -4.56 -0.08
N ARG A 243 -7.20 -4.90 1.02
CA ARG A 243 -8.50 -4.36 1.46
C ARG A 243 -9.66 -4.75 0.55
N GLY A 244 -9.64 -4.31 -0.71
CA GLY A 244 -10.63 -4.69 -1.71
C GLY A 244 -10.46 -6.13 -2.16
N SER A 245 -11.56 -6.75 -2.55
CA SER A 245 -11.62 -8.17 -2.92
C SER A 245 -11.43 -8.44 -4.42
N PHE A 246 -10.98 -7.43 -5.18
CA PHE A 246 -10.66 -7.53 -6.60
C PHE A 246 -9.23 -7.05 -6.88
N SER A 247 -8.30 -7.35 -5.97
CA SER A 247 -6.90 -6.94 -6.05
C SER A 247 -6.18 -7.60 -7.22
N VAL A 248 -6.45 -8.89 -7.48
CA VAL A 248 -5.88 -9.66 -8.60
C VAL A 248 -6.28 -9.05 -9.94
N GLU A 249 -7.54 -8.66 -10.11
CA GLU A 249 -8.05 -8.03 -11.32
C GLU A 249 -7.38 -6.67 -11.55
N CYS A 250 -7.31 -5.84 -10.50
CA CYS A 250 -6.64 -4.54 -10.56
C CYS A 250 -5.19 -4.72 -11.00
N ILE A 251 -4.41 -5.52 -10.30
CA ILE A 251 -2.97 -5.59 -10.55
C ILE A 251 -2.64 -6.21 -11.91
N LEU A 252 -3.39 -7.22 -12.37
CA LEU A 252 -3.17 -7.82 -13.68
C LEU A 252 -3.54 -6.86 -14.82
N VAL A 253 -4.56 -6.01 -14.64
CA VAL A 253 -4.87 -4.95 -15.62
C VAL A 253 -3.78 -3.89 -15.64
N LEU A 254 -3.34 -3.40 -14.48
CA LEU A 254 -2.29 -2.38 -14.40
C LEU A 254 -0.97 -2.90 -14.99
N PHE A 255 -0.57 -4.14 -14.69
CA PHE A 255 0.60 -4.78 -15.29
C PHE A 255 0.45 -4.99 -16.80
N SER A 256 -0.74 -5.35 -17.28
CA SER A 256 -0.98 -5.48 -18.71
C SER A 256 -0.82 -4.14 -19.44
N PHE A 257 -1.31 -3.03 -18.87
CA PHE A 257 -1.06 -1.70 -19.41
C PHE A 257 0.41 -1.28 -19.30
N LYS A 258 1.11 -1.66 -18.22
CA LYS A 258 2.56 -1.42 -18.10
C LYS A 258 3.36 -2.15 -19.18
N VAL A 259 2.99 -3.40 -19.49
CA VAL A 259 3.64 -4.16 -20.58
C VAL A 259 3.29 -3.57 -21.95
N LEU A 260 2.05 -3.12 -22.15
CA LEU A 260 1.59 -2.54 -23.41
C LEU A 260 2.18 -1.15 -23.68
N TYR A 261 2.31 -0.31 -22.65
CA TYR A 261 2.77 1.08 -22.75
C TYR A 261 3.89 1.38 -21.73
N PRO A 262 5.07 0.74 -21.84
CA PRO A 262 6.12 0.81 -20.81
C PRO A 262 6.62 2.23 -20.51
N ASP A 263 6.58 3.11 -21.51
CA ASP A 263 7.05 4.50 -21.41
C ASP A 263 5.91 5.53 -21.26
N HIS A 264 4.66 5.08 -21.09
CA HIS A 264 3.49 5.97 -20.90
C HIS A 264 2.55 5.51 -19.78
N PHE A 265 2.80 4.33 -19.20
CA PHE A 265 2.13 3.80 -18.03
C PHE A 265 3.15 3.55 -16.93
N TYR A 266 3.02 4.29 -15.84
CA TYR A 266 3.97 4.32 -14.74
C TYR A 266 3.32 3.81 -13.45
N MET A 267 4.11 3.17 -12.60
CA MET A 267 3.66 2.55 -11.37
C MET A 267 4.71 2.78 -10.29
N ALA A 268 4.34 3.42 -9.20
CA ALA A 268 5.17 3.53 -8.00
C ALA A 268 4.79 2.45 -7.00
N ARG A 269 5.75 1.99 -6.20
CA ARG A 269 5.50 1.07 -5.09
C ARG A 269 4.77 1.79 -3.95
N GLY A 270 3.73 1.19 -3.41
CA GLY A 270 3.10 1.59 -2.15
C GLY A 270 3.53 0.67 -0.99
N ASN A 271 3.04 0.95 0.22
CA ASN A 271 3.36 0.10 1.37
C ASN A 271 2.62 -1.24 1.29
N HIS A 272 1.48 -1.31 0.60
CA HIS A 272 0.73 -2.54 0.38
C HIS A 272 1.34 -3.45 -0.68
N GLU A 273 2.29 -3.00 -1.50
CA GLU A 273 3.11 -3.88 -2.35
C GLU A 273 4.28 -4.51 -1.55
N SER A 274 3.95 -5.10 -0.40
CA SER A 274 4.88 -5.80 0.51
C SER A 274 4.28 -7.07 1.09
N ALA A 275 5.13 -8.07 1.34
CA ALA A 275 4.70 -9.41 1.77
C ALA A 275 3.93 -9.37 3.09
N THR A 276 4.37 -8.54 4.04
CA THR A 276 3.72 -8.43 5.35
C THR A 276 2.33 -7.83 5.23
N MET A 277 2.14 -6.82 4.36
CA MET A 277 0.81 -6.24 4.16
C MET A 277 -0.10 -7.21 3.42
N ASN A 278 0.39 -7.85 2.35
CA ASN A 278 -0.40 -8.79 1.56
C ASN A 278 -0.90 -10.00 2.36
N GLN A 279 -0.09 -10.48 3.30
CA GLN A 279 -0.49 -11.55 4.22
C GLN A 279 -1.65 -11.11 5.12
N MET A 280 -1.59 -9.87 5.62
CA MET A 280 -2.48 -9.37 6.65
C MET A 280 -3.79 -8.80 6.08
N TYR A 281 -3.75 -8.23 4.88
CA TYR A 281 -4.84 -7.39 4.34
C TYR A 281 -5.52 -7.95 3.09
N GLY A 282 -5.16 -9.17 2.67
CA GLY A 282 -6.01 -10.02 1.85
C GLY A 282 -5.42 -10.45 0.51
N PHE A 283 -4.45 -9.74 -0.05
CA PHE A 283 -3.94 -10.06 -1.39
C PHE A 283 -3.32 -11.45 -1.48
N GLU A 284 -2.52 -11.88 -0.49
CA GLU A 284 -1.93 -13.23 -0.47
C GLU A 284 -3.05 -14.30 -0.47
N GLY A 285 -4.12 -14.07 0.31
CA GLY A 285 -5.28 -14.95 0.38
C GLY A 285 -6.08 -14.98 -0.93
N GLU A 286 -6.29 -13.83 -1.55
CA GLU A 286 -7.00 -13.69 -2.83
C GLU A 286 -6.26 -14.42 -3.95
N VAL A 287 -4.94 -14.22 -4.06
CA VAL A 287 -4.10 -14.91 -5.06
C VAL A 287 -4.16 -16.42 -4.86
N LYS A 288 -4.05 -16.91 -3.63
CA LYS A 288 -4.14 -18.36 -3.33
C LYS A 288 -5.50 -18.95 -3.68
N SER A 289 -6.57 -18.18 -3.54
CA SER A 289 -7.92 -18.63 -3.89
C SER A 289 -8.11 -18.68 -5.41
N LYS A 290 -7.68 -17.66 -6.15
CA LYS A 290 -7.87 -17.54 -7.61
C LYS A 290 -6.86 -18.38 -8.41
N TYR A 291 -5.65 -18.52 -7.89
CA TYR A 291 -4.55 -19.28 -8.47
C TYR A 291 -3.99 -20.31 -7.47
N PRO A 292 -4.75 -21.38 -7.18
CA PRO A 292 -4.32 -22.40 -6.23
C PRO A 292 -3.08 -23.14 -6.73
N LEU A 293 -2.23 -23.53 -5.78
CA LEU A 293 -1.12 -24.46 -6.00
C LEU A 293 -1.62 -25.71 -6.71
N THR A 294 -0.85 -26.20 -7.68
CA THR A 294 -1.06 -27.52 -8.27
C THR A 294 0.16 -28.38 -7.99
N ILE A 295 -0.04 -29.70 -8.02
CA ILE A 295 0.99 -30.72 -7.70
C ILE A 295 2.29 -30.50 -8.50
N THR A 296 2.20 -29.88 -9.69
CA THR A 296 3.30 -29.58 -10.61
C THR A 296 4.08 -28.30 -10.31
N PHE A 297 3.60 -27.40 -9.46
CA PHE A 297 4.26 -26.10 -9.20
C PHE A 297 4.42 -25.88 -7.71
N THR A 298 5.67 -25.80 -7.25
CA THR A 298 6.03 -25.53 -5.84
C THR A 298 6.02 -24.03 -5.52
N ALA A 299 6.21 -23.20 -6.54
CA ALA A 299 6.18 -21.75 -6.49
C ALA A 299 4.75 -21.20 -6.43
N GLN A 300 4.41 -20.43 -5.41
CA GLN A 300 3.09 -19.80 -5.32
C GLN A 300 3.06 -18.57 -6.23
N MET A 301 1.98 -18.37 -6.98
CA MET A 301 1.73 -17.14 -7.74
C MET A 301 1.93 -15.88 -6.85
N ALA A 302 1.59 -15.99 -5.55
CA ALA A 302 1.81 -14.93 -4.55
C ALA A 302 3.29 -14.58 -4.33
N ASP A 303 4.19 -15.56 -4.40
CA ASP A 303 5.64 -15.34 -4.26
C ASP A 303 6.17 -14.59 -5.48
N LEU A 304 5.69 -14.93 -6.68
CA LEU A 304 6.05 -14.22 -7.90
C LEU A 304 5.53 -12.77 -7.88
N PHE A 305 4.28 -12.53 -7.47
CA PHE A 305 3.80 -11.16 -7.27
C PHE A 305 4.70 -10.37 -6.32
N THR A 306 5.11 -10.99 -5.21
CA THR A 306 6.03 -10.38 -4.23
C THR A 306 7.38 -10.05 -4.85
N GLU A 307 7.94 -10.95 -5.67
CA GLU A 307 9.18 -10.72 -6.41
C GLU A 307 9.04 -9.54 -7.39
N VAL A 308 7.94 -9.47 -8.15
CA VAL A 308 7.65 -8.35 -9.06
C VAL A 308 7.49 -7.03 -8.28
N PHE A 309 6.76 -7.04 -7.17
CA PHE A 309 6.57 -5.87 -6.31
C PHE A 309 7.89 -5.32 -5.76
N ASN A 310 8.88 -6.19 -5.50
CA ASN A 310 10.20 -5.74 -5.09
C ASN A 310 10.93 -4.93 -6.17
N TRP A 311 10.57 -5.07 -7.45
CA TRP A 311 11.18 -4.30 -8.54
C TRP A 311 10.47 -2.99 -8.86
N LEU A 312 9.27 -2.74 -8.33
CA LEU A 312 8.54 -1.49 -8.57
C LEU A 312 9.37 -0.25 -8.18
N PRO A 313 9.48 0.77 -9.04
CA PRO A 313 10.11 2.04 -8.69
C PRO A 313 9.50 2.67 -7.43
N LEU A 314 10.31 3.37 -6.63
CA LEU A 314 9.88 3.96 -5.36
C LEU A 314 9.29 5.36 -5.54
N ALA A 315 9.71 6.08 -6.58
CA ALA A 315 9.27 7.44 -6.85
C ALA A 315 9.40 7.78 -8.34
N HIS A 316 8.74 8.87 -8.75
CA HIS A 316 8.84 9.43 -10.10
C HIS A 316 9.09 10.94 -10.03
N CYS A 317 10.00 11.46 -10.86
CA CYS A 317 10.24 12.90 -11.00
C CYS A 317 9.76 13.38 -12.36
N ILE A 318 8.70 14.19 -12.36
CA ILE A 318 8.08 14.71 -13.58
C ILE A 318 8.69 16.07 -13.92
N ASN A 319 9.21 16.20 -15.13
CA ASN A 319 9.84 17.41 -15.69
C ASN A 319 10.93 18.02 -14.79
N ASN A 320 11.60 17.22 -13.95
CA ASN A 320 12.54 17.67 -12.91
C ASN A 320 11.94 18.69 -11.93
N LYS A 321 10.61 18.73 -11.81
CA LYS A 321 9.87 19.74 -11.04
C LYS A 321 8.92 19.16 -10.01
N ILE A 322 8.30 18.03 -10.29
CA ILE A 322 7.29 17.44 -9.42
C ILE A 322 7.78 16.07 -9.00
N LEU A 323 7.89 15.84 -7.69
CA LEU A 323 8.23 14.52 -7.16
C LEU A 323 6.97 13.80 -6.72
N VAL A 324 6.82 12.54 -7.14
CA VAL A 324 5.68 11.68 -6.81
C VAL A 324 6.18 10.45 -6.09
N MET A 325 5.66 10.19 -4.89
CA MET A 325 5.90 8.97 -4.11
C MET A 325 4.64 8.59 -3.33
N HIS A 326 4.51 7.34 -2.91
CA HIS A 326 3.29 6.90 -2.22
C HIS A 326 3.14 7.53 -0.82
N GLY A 327 4.12 7.32 0.06
CA GLY A 327 4.18 7.83 1.43
C GLY A 327 4.59 9.30 1.48
N GLY A 328 5.86 9.60 1.77
CA GLY A 328 6.28 10.99 1.87
C GLY A 328 7.77 11.22 2.09
N LEU A 329 8.09 12.27 2.84
CA LEU A 329 9.46 12.75 3.04
C LEU A 329 10.14 12.13 4.27
N PHE A 330 11.38 12.57 4.49
CA PHE A 330 12.38 11.87 5.26
C PHE A 330 12.62 12.45 6.66
N ARG A 331 13.13 11.61 7.57
CA ARG A 331 13.68 12.03 8.86
C ARG A 331 14.97 12.83 8.70
N ASP A 332 15.81 12.43 7.74
CA ASP A 332 17.07 13.10 7.44
C ASP A 332 16.86 14.25 6.44
N ASP A 333 17.26 15.48 6.82
CA ASP A 333 17.22 16.66 5.95
C ASP A 333 18.24 16.58 4.80
N ASN A 334 19.15 15.61 4.83
CA ASN A 334 20.21 15.50 3.83
C ASN A 334 19.81 14.75 2.56
N VAL A 335 18.68 14.04 2.55
CA VAL A 335 18.25 13.23 1.41
C VAL A 335 18.06 14.08 0.14
N THR A 336 18.58 13.57 -0.96
CA THR A 336 18.50 14.16 -2.30
C THR A 336 17.81 13.20 -3.27
N LEU A 337 17.45 13.69 -4.47
CA LEU A 337 16.95 12.83 -5.55
C LEU A 337 17.95 11.73 -5.96
N ASP A 338 19.25 12.00 -5.83
CA ASP A 338 20.30 11.01 -6.15
C ASP A 338 20.34 9.87 -5.11
N ASP A 339 20.10 10.18 -3.83
CA ASP A 339 19.97 9.17 -2.79
C ASP A 339 18.78 8.25 -3.06
N ILE A 340 17.66 8.78 -3.55
CA ILE A 340 16.49 7.98 -3.96
C ILE A 340 16.84 7.06 -5.15
N ARG A 341 17.55 7.59 -6.17
CA ARG A 341 17.98 6.80 -7.35
C ARG A 341 18.84 5.59 -6.95
N LYS A 342 19.69 5.74 -5.93
CA LYS A 342 20.65 4.74 -5.46
C LYS A 342 20.07 3.68 -4.51
N VAL A 343 18.82 3.82 -4.08
CA VAL A 343 18.21 2.83 -3.19
C VAL A 343 18.14 1.47 -3.88
N ASP A 344 18.77 0.46 -3.28
CA ASP A 344 18.54 -0.93 -3.64
C ASP A 344 17.15 -1.35 -3.15
N ARG A 345 16.22 -1.43 -4.12
CA ARG A 345 14.80 -1.62 -3.87
C ARG A 345 14.35 -3.07 -4.00
N HIS A 346 15.17 -3.98 -4.54
CA HIS A 346 14.80 -5.37 -4.81
C HIS A 346 14.79 -6.22 -3.53
N ARG A 347 13.93 -5.83 -2.59
CA ARG A 347 13.78 -6.41 -1.26
C ARG A 347 12.46 -5.96 -0.62
N GLN A 348 12.11 -6.58 0.50
CA GLN A 348 11.05 -6.05 1.36
C GLN A 348 11.47 -4.70 1.97
N PRO A 349 10.52 -3.75 2.17
CA PRO A 349 10.83 -2.49 2.82
C PRO A 349 11.48 -2.71 4.20
N PRO A 350 12.59 -2.03 4.52
CA PRO A 350 13.18 -2.07 5.85
C PRO A 350 12.28 -1.38 6.89
N GLU A 351 12.59 -1.52 8.18
CA GLU A 351 11.87 -0.81 9.26
C GLU A 351 12.18 0.70 9.28
N GLU A 352 13.31 1.14 8.70
CA GLU A 352 13.77 2.53 8.68
C GLU A 352 14.55 2.89 7.40
N GLY A 353 14.83 4.19 7.22
CA GLY A 353 15.60 4.71 6.10
C GLY A 353 14.75 5.14 4.89
N VAL A 354 15.42 5.59 3.83
CA VAL A 354 14.81 6.24 2.65
C VAL A 354 13.67 5.41 2.04
N MET A 355 13.88 4.12 1.83
CA MET A 355 12.86 3.23 1.26
C MET A 355 11.62 3.12 2.16
N CYS A 356 11.81 3.01 3.47
CA CYS A 356 10.70 2.95 4.43
C CYS A 356 9.90 4.25 4.41
N GLU A 357 10.58 5.39 4.49
CA GLU A 357 9.95 6.71 4.60
C GLU A 357 9.23 7.13 3.32
N LEU A 358 9.73 6.75 2.14
CA LEU A 358 9.02 6.93 0.85
C LEU A 358 7.68 6.21 0.80
N LEU A 359 7.52 5.11 1.53
CA LEU A 359 6.31 4.29 1.50
C LEU A 359 5.36 4.57 2.68
N TRP A 360 5.86 5.11 3.80
CA TRP A 360 5.10 5.14 5.06
C TRP A 360 4.95 6.52 5.72
N SER A 361 5.73 7.51 5.33
CA SER A 361 5.68 8.83 5.97
C SER A 361 4.41 9.60 5.63
N ASP A 362 3.92 10.39 6.58
CA ASP A 362 2.74 11.25 6.42
C ASP A 362 3.09 12.72 6.67
N PRO A 363 2.39 13.67 6.04
CA PRO A 363 2.49 15.08 6.41
C PRO A 363 1.86 15.35 7.79
N GLN A 364 2.30 16.42 8.45
CA GLN A 364 1.67 16.99 9.64
C GLN A 364 1.53 18.51 9.50
N PRO A 365 0.49 19.13 10.08
CA PRO A 365 0.27 20.57 9.92
C PRO A 365 1.34 21.43 10.62
N GLN A 366 1.86 20.96 11.75
CA GLN A 366 2.88 21.66 12.53
C GLN A 366 4.29 21.47 11.97
N CYS A 367 5.13 22.50 12.10
CA CYS A 367 6.53 22.43 11.71
C CYS A 367 7.31 21.34 12.46
N GLY A 368 8.41 20.88 11.88
CA GLY A 368 9.30 19.88 12.42
C GLY A 368 8.91 18.45 12.00
N ARG A 369 9.27 17.50 12.86
CA ARG A 369 9.00 16.07 12.64
C ARG A 369 8.42 15.45 13.90
N SER A 370 7.58 14.44 13.72
CA SER A 370 7.07 13.64 14.82
C SER A 370 7.17 12.15 14.49
N GLN A 371 7.03 11.33 15.53
CA GLN A 371 6.85 9.89 15.35
C GLN A 371 5.58 9.64 14.52
N SER A 372 5.68 8.70 13.57
CA SER A 372 4.53 8.35 12.73
C SER A 372 3.40 7.76 13.57
N LYS A 373 2.17 8.23 13.31
CA LYS A 373 0.93 7.65 13.85
C LYS A 373 0.78 6.17 13.49
N ARG A 374 1.39 5.76 12.37
CA ARG A 374 1.40 4.37 11.88
C ARG A 374 2.41 3.49 12.57
N GLY A 375 3.33 4.06 13.36
CA GLY A 375 4.40 3.31 14.05
C GLY A 375 5.62 2.97 13.19
N VAL A 376 5.58 3.34 11.90
CA VAL A 376 6.64 3.17 10.89
C VAL A 376 6.69 4.44 10.02
N GLY A 377 7.88 4.83 9.54
CA GLY A 377 8.09 6.12 8.87
C GLY A 377 8.12 7.31 9.84
N THR A 378 7.88 8.52 9.34
CA THR A 378 7.84 9.76 10.16
C THR A 378 6.68 10.65 9.74
N GLN A 379 6.25 11.54 10.65
CA GLN A 379 5.46 12.70 10.27
C GLN A 379 6.38 13.89 9.99
N PHE A 380 6.12 14.64 8.92
CA PHE A 380 6.94 15.78 8.51
C PHE A 380 6.10 17.03 8.25
N GLY A 381 6.58 18.19 8.72
CA GLY A 381 5.89 19.47 8.63
C GLY A 381 6.16 20.27 7.35
N PRO A 382 5.51 21.43 7.20
CA PRO A 382 5.69 22.31 6.04
C PRO A 382 7.12 22.78 5.82
N ASP A 383 7.87 23.00 6.90
CA ASP A 383 9.28 23.41 6.86
C ASP A 383 10.19 22.31 6.27
N VAL A 384 9.91 21.04 6.59
CA VAL A 384 10.62 19.89 6.02
C VAL A 384 10.37 19.81 4.51
N THR A 385 9.11 19.92 4.09
CA THR A 385 8.74 19.93 2.67
C THR A 385 9.43 21.06 1.93
N LYS A 386 9.37 22.28 2.46
CA LYS A 386 10.00 23.45 1.84
C LYS A 386 11.52 23.28 1.69
N ARG A 387 12.22 22.82 2.72
CA ARG A 387 13.68 22.57 2.65
C ARG A 387 14.02 21.52 1.60
N PHE A 388 13.29 20.42 1.56
CA PHE A 388 13.54 19.34 0.59
C PHE A 388 13.34 19.82 -0.86
N LEU A 389 12.24 20.54 -1.12
CA LEU A 389 11.93 21.10 -2.44
C LEU A 389 13.01 22.09 -2.89
N GLN A 390 13.41 23.03 -2.02
CA GLN A 390 14.45 24.01 -2.31
C GLN A 390 15.80 23.33 -2.62
N LYS A 391 16.19 22.34 -1.81
CA LYS A 391 17.44 21.60 -1.99
C LYS A 391 17.50 20.88 -3.33
N ASN A 392 16.37 20.29 -3.75
CA ASN A 392 16.27 19.47 -4.96
C ASN A 392 15.73 20.23 -6.18
N LYS A 393 15.50 21.55 -6.06
CA LYS A 393 15.00 22.43 -7.14
C LYS A 393 13.62 22.01 -7.70
N LEU A 394 12.81 21.40 -6.83
CA LEU A 394 11.44 20.96 -7.12
C LEU A 394 10.44 22.07 -6.78
N ASP A 395 9.28 22.03 -7.42
CA ASP A 395 8.19 22.97 -7.21
C ASP A 395 7.21 22.46 -6.13
N TYR A 396 6.80 21.19 -6.19
CA TYR A 396 5.94 20.57 -5.17
C TYR A 396 6.03 19.03 -5.21
N ILE A 397 5.43 18.38 -4.21
CA ILE A 397 5.30 16.91 -4.16
C ILE A 397 3.84 16.45 -4.32
N ILE A 398 3.64 15.32 -4.98
CA ILE A 398 2.37 14.58 -5.02
C ILE A 398 2.56 13.28 -4.25
N ARG A 399 1.59 12.94 -3.40
CA ARG A 399 1.60 11.67 -2.66
C ARG A 399 0.23 11.04 -2.54
N SER A 400 0.11 9.88 -1.89
CA SER A 400 -1.17 9.17 -1.69
C SER A 400 -1.36 8.72 -0.24
N HIS A 401 -1.56 7.43 0.06
CA HIS A 401 -1.41 6.76 1.37
C HIS A 401 -2.36 7.21 2.52
N GLU A 402 -3.07 8.33 2.35
CA GLU A 402 -4.10 8.81 3.26
C GLU A 402 -5.40 9.07 2.50
N VAL A 403 -6.48 8.46 3.01
CA VAL A 403 -7.84 8.74 2.52
C VAL A 403 -8.18 10.21 2.76
N LYS A 404 -8.70 10.88 1.73
CA LYS A 404 -9.18 12.27 1.80
C LYS A 404 -10.65 12.33 1.43
N ASN A 405 -11.43 13.12 2.17
CA ASN A 405 -12.88 13.22 1.98
C ASN A 405 -13.29 13.67 0.58
N ASP A 406 -12.47 14.50 -0.07
CA ASP A 406 -12.69 14.98 -1.43
C ASP A 406 -11.81 14.26 -2.45
N GLY A 407 -11.15 13.15 -2.08
CA GLY A 407 -10.20 12.44 -2.97
C GLY A 407 -8.86 13.14 -3.17
N TYR A 408 -8.68 14.37 -2.71
CA TYR A 408 -7.39 15.05 -2.63
C TYR A 408 -7.35 16.09 -1.50
N GLU A 409 -6.16 16.58 -1.18
CA GLU A 409 -5.95 17.73 -0.29
C GLU A 409 -4.80 18.58 -0.85
N VAL A 410 -4.78 19.88 -0.55
CA VAL A 410 -3.60 20.72 -0.79
C VAL A 410 -3.13 21.25 0.55
N SER A 411 -1.91 20.91 0.93
CA SER A 411 -1.34 21.27 2.23
C SER A 411 0.09 21.81 2.09
N HIS A 412 0.70 22.17 3.24
CA HIS A 412 2.04 22.75 3.31
C HIS A 412 2.22 23.96 2.37
N ASP A 413 1.27 24.90 2.42
CA ASP A 413 1.25 26.12 1.62
C ASP A 413 1.26 25.87 0.09
N GLY A 414 0.60 24.81 -0.36
CA GLY A 414 0.52 24.45 -1.78
C GLY A 414 1.66 23.55 -2.28
N ASN A 415 2.61 23.23 -1.41
CA ASN A 415 3.80 22.45 -1.78
C ASN A 415 3.58 20.93 -1.71
N LEU A 416 2.43 20.47 -1.22
CA LEU A 416 2.11 19.07 -1.01
C LEU A 416 0.66 18.78 -1.41
N ILE A 417 0.48 17.79 -2.29
CA ILE A 417 -0.84 17.37 -2.76
C ILE A 417 -1.01 15.85 -2.52
N PRO A 418 -1.72 15.43 -1.46
CA PRO A 418 -2.19 14.05 -1.34
C PRO A 418 -3.34 13.78 -2.31
N VAL A 419 -3.31 12.64 -2.98
CA VAL A 419 -4.34 12.14 -3.91
C VAL A 419 -4.76 10.74 -3.46
N SER A 420 -6.06 10.51 -3.32
CA SER A 420 -6.66 9.22 -2.96
C SER A 420 -7.77 8.92 -3.94
N ASN A 421 -7.75 7.72 -4.54
CA ASN A 421 -8.85 7.26 -5.39
C ASN A 421 -9.93 6.48 -4.63
N LEU A 422 -9.76 6.32 -3.32
CA LEU A 422 -10.79 5.84 -2.40
C LEU A 422 -11.85 6.94 -2.24
N TRP A 423 -13.08 6.61 -2.59
CA TRP A 423 -14.26 7.48 -2.68
C TRP A 423 -14.22 8.82 -1.91
N PRO A 424 -14.56 9.96 -2.57
CA PRO A 424 -14.98 10.09 -3.96
C PRO A 424 -13.79 9.92 -4.92
N MET A 425 -13.98 9.13 -5.99
CA MET A 425 -12.93 8.92 -6.99
C MET A 425 -12.54 10.24 -7.65
N GLN A 426 -11.29 10.65 -7.46
CA GLN A 426 -10.72 11.79 -8.18
C GLN A 426 -9.44 11.41 -8.90
N VAL A 427 -9.34 11.85 -10.14
CA VAL A 427 -8.15 11.67 -10.97
C VAL A 427 -7.44 13.01 -11.02
N LEU A 428 -6.20 13.10 -10.53
CA LEU A 428 -5.43 14.33 -10.65
C LEU A 428 -4.88 14.42 -12.07
N SER A 429 -5.55 15.20 -12.92
CA SER A 429 -5.04 15.53 -14.25
C SER A 429 -4.13 16.75 -14.17
N LEU A 430 -2.85 16.54 -14.46
CA LEU A 430 -1.88 17.63 -14.60
C LEU A 430 -1.99 18.19 -16.03
N ASP A 431 -2.43 19.43 -16.13
CA ASP A 431 -2.44 20.21 -17.38
C ASP A 431 -1.24 21.17 -17.39
N PHE A 432 -0.20 20.77 -18.13
CA PHE A 432 1.03 21.56 -18.27
C PHE A 432 0.87 22.75 -19.23
N SER A 433 -0.28 22.95 -19.88
CA SER A 433 -0.52 24.14 -20.71
C SER A 433 -0.48 25.44 -19.90
N LYS A 434 -0.81 25.37 -18.60
CA LYS A 434 -0.81 26.53 -17.69
C LYS A 434 0.57 26.92 -17.15
N TYR A 435 1.58 26.03 -17.23
CA TYR A 435 2.95 26.34 -16.79
C TYR A 435 3.65 27.37 -17.70
N SER A 436 3.18 27.54 -18.94
CA SER A 436 3.73 28.51 -19.89
C SER A 436 3.41 29.99 -19.58
N ARG A 437 2.56 30.29 -18.58
CA ARG A 437 2.12 31.67 -18.27
C ARG A 437 2.73 32.32 -17.02
N CYS A 438 3.57 31.64 -16.25
CA CYS A 438 4.31 32.23 -15.11
C CYS A 438 5.77 32.57 -15.44
N LYS A 439 6.04 33.01 -16.68
CA LYS A 439 7.26 33.76 -17.02
C LYS A 439 6.84 35.10 -17.63
N ARG A 440 6.71 36.11 -16.79
CA ARG A 440 6.99 37.52 -17.08
C ARG A 440 7.15 38.28 -15.78
#